data_AF-A0A7C7N1A8-F1
#
_entry.id   AF-A0A7C7N1A8-F1
#
_cell.length_a   1.000
_cell.length_b   1.000
_cell.length_c   1.000
_cell.angle_alpha   90.00
_cell.angle_beta   90.00
_cell.angle_gamma   90.00
#
_symmetry.space_group_name_H-M   'P 1'
#
loop_
_entity.id
_entity.type
_entity.pdbx_description
1 polymer ?
#
loop_
_entity_poly.entity_id
_entity_poly.type
_entity_poly.pdbx_seq_one_letter_code
_entity_poly.pdbx_strand_id
1 'polypeptide(L)'
;MTKSCGSCGRQIEDNARFCSGCGQRLPEEPIETPTTSASSSPASSSPASSEQQDWVKFLGPASEYYLQQFEKFRHEGGDRFALTWNWFPFLLGWLWFLYRKMYLYAAVFAVGPFLTVALLRGGMEILFMWGLAAGGLANYLYYGHVKRGLDELHSQPRVPGDTWDHTLSDVGGVQPYVWWLGAGIVVMAVALSIMNPPPEHPPPNQPALLEDV
;
A
#
# COMPACT_ATOMS: atom_id res chain seq x y z
N MET A 1 0.19 14.33 -46.01
CA MET A 1 1.64 14.19 -46.08
C MET A 1 2.00 12.96 -45.24
N THR A 2 3.26 12.56 -45.15
CA THR A 2 3.68 11.42 -44.29
C THR A 2 4.78 11.89 -43.37
N LYS A 3 4.68 11.54 -42.09
CA LYS A 3 5.66 11.89 -41.05
C LYS A 3 6.43 10.65 -40.60
N SER A 4 7.70 10.82 -40.23
CA SER A 4 8.53 9.72 -39.73
C SER A 4 8.33 9.53 -38.22
N CYS A 5 8.31 8.27 -37.79
CA CYS A 5 8.28 7.91 -36.38
C CYS A 5 9.60 8.28 -35.70
N GLY A 6 9.58 9.10 -34.64
CA GLY A 6 10.78 9.43 -33.86
C GLY A 6 11.41 8.27 -33.08
N SER A 7 10.76 7.11 -33.04
CA SER A 7 11.18 5.94 -32.25
C SER A 7 11.78 4.83 -33.10
N CYS A 8 11.14 4.50 -34.23
CA CYS A 8 11.58 3.41 -35.11
C CYS A 8 11.89 3.86 -36.55
N GLY A 9 11.73 5.14 -36.88
CA GLY A 9 12.06 5.70 -38.20
C GLY A 9 11.11 5.32 -39.34
N ARG A 10 9.99 4.63 -39.05
CA ARG A 10 9.02 4.23 -40.08
C ARG A 10 8.16 5.40 -40.54
N GLN A 11 7.82 5.46 -41.83
CA GLN A 11 6.89 6.45 -42.38
C GLN A 11 5.45 6.14 -41.92
N ILE A 12 4.75 7.15 -41.42
CA ILE A 12 3.40 7.07 -40.88
C ILE A 12 2.54 8.17 -41.54
N GLU A 13 1.27 7.88 -41.77
CA GLU A 13 0.28 8.88 -42.19
C GLU A 13 0.10 9.97 -41.12
N ASP A 14 -0.12 11.22 -41.55
CA ASP A 14 -0.15 12.37 -40.64
C ASP A 14 -1.22 12.26 -39.53
N ASN A 15 -2.37 11.64 -39.85
CA ASN A 15 -3.52 11.47 -38.94
C ASN A 15 -3.46 10.18 -38.10
N ALA A 16 -2.39 9.39 -38.20
CA ALA A 16 -2.28 8.18 -37.40
C ALA A 16 -2.06 8.51 -35.92
N ARG A 17 -2.84 7.88 -35.04
CA ARG A 17 -2.71 8.04 -33.58
C ARG A 17 -1.62 7.16 -32.96
N PHE A 18 -1.19 6.15 -33.70
CA PHE A 18 -0.19 5.16 -33.27
C PHE A 18 0.65 4.69 -34.46
N CYS A 19 1.92 4.35 -34.19
CA CYS A 19 2.79 3.73 -35.19
C CYS A 19 2.44 2.24 -35.36
N SER A 20 2.13 1.81 -36.59
CA SER A 20 1.89 0.40 -36.92
C SER A 20 3.12 -0.51 -36.83
N GLY A 21 4.32 0.07 -36.69
CA GLY A 21 5.58 -0.66 -36.53
C GLY A 21 5.97 -0.91 -35.07
N CYS A 22 6.10 0.15 -34.27
CA CYS A 22 6.60 0.05 -32.89
C CYS A 22 5.55 0.29 -31.80
N GLY A 23 4.30 0.63 -32.17
CA GLY A 23 3.21 0.85 -31.21
C GLY A 23 3.24 2.20 -30.46
N GLN A 24 4.22 3.08 -30.73
CA GLN A 24 4.29 4.37 -30.06
C GLN A 24 3.11 5.28 -30.43
N ARG A 25 2.49 5.89 -29.42
CA ARG A 25 1.41 6.88 -29.56
C ARG A 25 1.97 8.21 -30.05
N LEU A 26 1.37 8.77 -31.10
CA LEU A 26 1.78 10.05 -31.68
C LEU A 26 1.05 11.20 -30.96
N PRO A 27 1.74 12.30 -30.62
CA PRO A 27 1.10 13.50 -30.08
C PRO A 27 0.06 14.03 -31.06
N GLU A 28 -1.11 14.38 -30.53
CA GLU A 28 -2.20 14.94 -31.30
C GLU A 28 -2.01 16.46 -31.38
N GLU A 29 -1.91 17.02 -32.58
CA GLU A 29 -1.73 18.47 -32.78
C GLU A 29 -2.98 19.23 -32.33
N PRO A 30 -2.87 20.15 -31.36
CA PRO A 30 -3.86 21.18 -31.10
C PRO A 30 -3.59 22.38 -32.02
N ILE A 31 -4.67 22.97 -32.53
CA ILE A 31 -4.66 24.15 -33.40
C ILE A 31 -3.98 25.35 -32.70
N GLU A 32 -2.88 25.79 -33.31
CA GLU A 32 -2.16 27.08 -33.28
C GLU A 32 -2.33 28.04 -32.07
N THR A 33 -1.21 28.32 -31.40
CA THR A 33 -0.69 29.70 -31.19
C THR A 33 0.83 29.64 -30.85
N PRO A 34 1.64 30.64 -31.25
CA PRO A 34 3.08 30.49 -31.41
C PRO A 34 3.87 30.78 -30.13
N THR A 35 5.03 30.14 -29.95
CA THR A 35 6.36 30.81 -29.77
C THR A 35 7.38 29.92 -29.03
N THR A 36 8.53 29.77 -29.70
CA THR A 36 9.89 29.56 -29.18
C THR A 36 10.37 28.16 -28.81
N SER A 37 11.24 27.66 -29.69
CA SER A 37 12.34 26.74 -29.45
C SER A 37 13.14 27.08 -28.19
N ALA A 38 13.31 26.11 -27.29
CA ALA A 38 14.40 26.13 -26.32
C ALA A 38 15.05 24.75 -26.23
N SER A 39 16.36 24.80 -26.44
CA SER A 39 17.36 23.74 -26.39
C SER A 39 17.28 22.88 -25.12
N SER A 40 17.50 21.58 -25.29
CA SER A 40 17.68 20.62 -24.20
C SER A 40 18.97 20.90 -23.41
N SER A 41 18.79 21.38 -22.18
CA SER A 41 19.72 21.26 -21.06
C SER A 41 18.92 20.90 -19.81
N PRO A 42 19.51 20.16 -18.85
CA PRO A 42 18.77 19.37 -17.88
C PRO A 42 17.94 20.29 -16.98
N ALA A 43 16.63 20.02 -16.97
CA ALA A 43 15.63 20.79 -16.26
C ALA A 43 15.98 20.90 -14.78
N SER A 44 16.15 22.15 -14.36
CA SER A 44 16.03 22.62 -13.00
C SER A 44 14.83 21.96 -12.32
N SER A 45 15.09 21.29 -11.21
CA SER A 45 14.10 20.65 -10.34
C SER A 45 13.06 21.67 -9.86
N SER A 46 11.84 21.59 -10.37
CA SER A 46 10.68 22.23 -9.74
C SER A 46 10.46 21.60 -8.36
N PRO A 47 10.13 22.36 -7.31
CA PRO A 47 9.94 21.82 -5.95
C PRO A 47 8.87 20.71 -5.88
N ALA A 48 7.88 20.76 -6.78
CA ALA A 48 6.86 19.71 -6.89
C ALA A 48 7.42 18.35 -7.35
N SER A 49 8.45 18.34 -8.21
CA SER A 49 9.03 17.08 -8.69
C SER A 49 10.00 16.46 -7.67
N SER A 50 10.64 17.27 -6.82
CA SER A 50 11.47 16.77 -5.72
C SER A 50 10.62 16.17 -4.59
N GLU A 51 9.49 16.79 -4.25
CA GLU A 51 8.60 16.25 -3.22
C GLU A 51 8.06 14.88 -3.66
N GLN A 52 7.55 14.77 -4.89
CA GLN A 52 7.06 13.51 -5.43
C GLN A 52 8.12 12.39 -5.41
N GLN A 53 9.39 12.72 -5.67
CA GLN A 53 10.50 11.77 -5.58
C GLN A 53 10.73 11.29 -4.14
N ASP A 54 10.68 12.22 -3.17
CA ASP A 54 10.79 11.89 -1.75
C ASP A 54 9.65 10.92 -1.33
N TRP A 55 8.41 11.16 -1.76
CA TRP A 55 7.30 10.22 -1.53
C TRP A 55 7.58 8.83 -2.14
N VAL A 56 8.00 8.76 -3.40
CA VAL A 56 8.30 7.48 -4.07
C VAL A 56 9.37 6.69 -3.32
N LYS A 57 10.44 7.35 -2.88
CA LYS A 57 11.54 6.73 -2.14
C LYS A 57 11.09 6.26 -0.76
N PHE A 58 10.31 7.06 -0.03
CA PHE A 58 9.78 6.70 1.28
C PHE A 58 8.84 5.49 1.19
N LEU A 59 8.01 5.39 0.16
CA LEU A 59 7.05 4.28 0.02
C LEU A 59 7.68 2.96 -0.46
N GLY A 60 8.78 3.07 -1.21
CA GLY A 60 9.50 1.92 -1.77
C GLY A 60 8.75 1.25 -2.94
N PRO A 61 8.82 -0.09 -3.08
CA PRO A 61 8.40 -0.81 -4.29
C PRO A 61 6.92 -0.68 -4.68
N ALA A 62 6.05 -0.33 -3.73
CA ALA A 62 4.60 -0.21 -3.95
C ALA A 62 4.13 1.24 -4.08
N SER A 63 5.05 2.17 -4.35
CA SER A 63 4.80 3.61 -4.37
C SER A 63 3.66 4.01 -5.31
N GLU A 64 3.65 3.51 -6.55
CA GLU A 64 2.62 3.82 -7.54
C GLU A 64 1.20 3.55 -7.03
N TYR A 65 0.98 2.40 -6.39
CA TYR A 65 -0.33 2.02 -5.86
C TYR A 65 -0.81 3.00 -4.79
N TYR A 66 0.04 3.33 -3.82
CA TYR A 66 -0.37 4.19 -2.70
C TYR A 66 -0.46 5.65 -3.10
N LEU A 67 0.36 6.13 -4.03
CA LEU A 67 0.24 7.49 -4.56
C LEU A 67 -1.16 7.72 -5.14
N GLN A 68 -1.68 6.77 -5.93
CA GLN A 68 -3.05 6.81 -6.44
C GLN A 68 -4.12 6.76 -5.33
N GLN A 69 -3.87 6.07 -4.21
CA GLN A 69 -4.80 6.11 -3.07
C GLN A 69 -4.72 7.44 -2.34
N PHE A 70 -3.53 8.01 -2.19
CA PHE A 70 -3.28 9.24 -1.44
C PHE A 70 -3.86 10.46 -2.14
N GLU A 71 -3.90 10.46 -3.48
CA GLU A 71 -4.62 11.48 -4.25
C GLU A 71 -6.08 11.63 -3.81
N LYS A 72 -6.75 10.54 -3.41
CA LYS A 72 -8.15 10.57 -2.94
C LYS A 72 -8.31 11.25 -1.59
N PHE A 73 -7.25 11.33 -0.79
CA PHE A 73 -7.25 11.96 0.53
C PHE A 73 -6.83 13.43 0.46
N ARG A 74 -6.12 13.82 -0.60
CA ARG A 74 -5.71 15.21 -0.83
C ARG A 74 -6.87 15.99 -1.45
N HIS A 75 -7.19 17.14 -0.87
CA HIS A 75 -8.18 18.07 -1.40
C HIS A 75 -7.72 19.51 -1.28
N GLU A 76 -8.24 20.36 -2.16
CA GLU A 76 -8.03 21.82 -2.11
C GLU A 76 -8.65 22.36 -0.80
N GLY A 77 -7.80 22.64 0.19
CA GLY A 77 -8.21 23.12 1.52
C GLY A 77 -7.94 22.16 2.69
N GLY A 78 -7.43 20.96 2.45
CA GLY A 78 -6.98 20.06 3.51
C GLY A 78 -7.10 18.56 3.20
N ASP A 79 -6.61 17.74 4.12
CA ASP A 79 -6.75 16.29 4.02
C ASP A 79 -8.19 15.88 4.38
N ARG A 80 -8.82 15.07 3.54
CA ARG A 80 -10.15 14.51 3.81
C ARG A 80 -10.09 13.00 3.93
N PHE A 81 -10.82 12.47 4.90
CA PHE A 81 -11.00 11.03 5.00
C PHE A 81 -11.82 10.51 3.82
N ALA A 82 -11.31 9.48 3.15
CA ALA A 82 -12.06 8.68 2.20
C ALA A 82 -11.89 7.20 2.58
N LEU A 83 -13.00 6.46 2.62
CA LEU A 83 -12.94 5.03 2.87
C LEU A 83 -12.37 4.34 1.64
N THR A 84 -11.21 3.73 1.76
CA THR A 84 -10.59 2.94 0.69
C THR A 84 -10.26 1.56 1.24
N TRP A 85 -10.53 0.54 0.45
CA TRP A 85 -10.34 -0.84 0.88
C TRP A 85 -8.91 -1.32 0.61
N ASN A 86 -8.31 -1.98 1.61
CA ASN A 86 -7.06 -2.69 1.47
C ASN A 86 -7.19 -4.14 1.97
N TRP A 87 -6.94 -5.09 1.07
CA TRP A 87 -7.06 -6.52 1.38
C TRP A 87 -5.99 -7.03 2.34
N PHE A 88 -4.77 -6.48 2.29
CA PHE A 88 -3.66 -7.01 3.09
C PHE A 88 -3.86 -6.85 4.61
N PRO A 89 -4.19 -5.67 5.16
CA PRO A 89 -4.44 -5.52 6.60
C PRO A 89 -5.74 -6.18 7.05
N PHE A 90 -6.72 -6.40 6.16
CA PHE A 90 -7.89 -7.22 6.47
C PHE A 90 -7.49 -8.68 6.75
N LEU A 91 -6.64 -9.28 5.91
CA LEU A 91 -6.26 -10.70 6.02
C LEU A 91 -5.09 -10.94 6.98
N LEU A 92 -4.08 -10.06 6.94
CA LEU A 92 -2.83 -10.21 7.69
C LEU A 92 -2.87 -9.44 9.03
N GLY A 93 -3.89 -8.60 9.25
CA GLY A 93 -4.05 -7.83 10.48
C GLY A 93 -2.85 -6.93 10.77
N TRP A 94 -2.34 -7.05 12.00
CA TRP A 94 -1.23 -6.26 12.51
C TRP A 94 0.10 -6.48 11.78
N LEU A 95 0.31 -7.65 11.14
CA LEU A 95 1.55 -7.95 10.41
C LEU A 95 1.77 -6.98 9.24
N TRP A 96 0.69 -6.54 8.59
CA TRP A 96 0.80 -5.56 7.51
C TRP A 96 1.29 -4.19 8.02
N PHE A 97 0.77 -3.75 9.16
CA PHE A 97 1.23 -2.51 9.80
C PHE A 97 2.69 -2.62 10.23
N LEU A 98 3.10 -3.77 10.77
CA LEU A 98 4.50 -4.03 11.11
C LEU A 98 5.40 -4.01 9.88
N TYR A 99 4.97 -4.66 8.79
CA TYR A 99 5.69 -4.68 7.51
C TYR A 99 5.93 -3.27 6.96
N ARG A 100 4.98 -2.34 7.14
CA ARG A 100 5.07 -0.93 6.74
C ARG A 100 5.70 -0.01 7.79
N LYS A 101 6.35 -0.57 8.82
CA LYS A 101 6.99 0.14 9.95
C LYS A 101 6.07 1.05 10.77
N MET A 102 4.76 0.80 10.71
CA MET A 102 3.75 1.51 11.50
C MET A 102 3.62 0.88 12.89
N TYR A 103 4.70 0.86 13.69
CA TYR A 103 4.81 0.06 14.92
C TYR A 103 3.71 0.34 15.95
N LEU A 104 3.31 1.60 16.12
CA LEU A 104 2.22 1.96 17.03
C LEU A 104 0.89 1.33 16.59
N TYR A 105 0.55 1.46 15.31
CA TYR A 105 -0.66 0.85 14.75
C TYR A 105 -0.58 -0.68 14.79
N ALA A 106 0.59 -1.25 14.52
CA ALA A 106 0.81 -2.69 14.65
C ALA A 106 0.50 -3.17 16.09
N ALA A 107 0.97 -2.46 17.12
CA ALA A 107 0.67 -2.81 18.51
C ALA A 107 -0.83 -2.69 18.83
N VAL A 108 -1.49 -1.62 18.38
CA VAL A 108 -2.94 -1.42 18.58
C VAL A 108 -3.75 -2.53 17.92
N PHE A 109 -3.47 -2.87 16.66
CA PHE A 109 -4.19 -3.93 15.94
C PHE A 109 -3.76 -5.35 16.35
N ALA A 110 -2.61 -5.52 17.00
CA ALA A 110 -2.18 -6.81 17.56
C ALA A 110 -2.88 -7.10 18.89
N VAL A 111 -2.98 -6.11 19.79
CA VAL A 111 -3.50 -6.28 21.15
C VAL A 111 -4.99 -5.95 21.24
N GLY A 112 -5.43 -4.93 20.52
CA GLY A 112 -6.80 -4.39 20.55
C GLY A 112 -7.88 -5.45 20.36
N PRO A 113 -7.82 -6.32 19.32
CA PRO A 113 -8.82 -7.36 19.11
C PRO A 113 -8.99 -8.29 20.32
N PHE A 114 -7.89 -8.82 20.85
CA PHE A 114 -7.93 -9.72 22.01
C PHE A 114 -8.36 -9.03 23.29
N LEU A 115 -7.94 -7.78 23.49
CA LEU A 115 -8.39 -6.97 24.63
C LEU A 115 -9.91 -6.72 24.57
N THR A 116 -10.44 -6.37 23.40
CA THR A 116 -11.89 -6.16 23.24
C THR A 116 -12.68 -7.46 23.42
N VAL A 117 -12.17 -8.60 22.94
CA VAL A 117 -12.75 -9.92 23.20
C VAL A 117 -12.81 -10.21 24.71
N ALA A 118 -11.70 -9.99 25.42
CA ALA A 118 -11.64 -10.23 26.86
C ALA A 118 -12.59 -9.32 27.66
N LEU A 119 -12.69 -8.03 27.29
CA LEU A 119 -13.52 -7.05 28.01
C LEU A 119 -15.01 -7.22 27.73
N LEU A 120 -15.39 -7.49 26.48
CA LEU A 120 -16.79 -7.59 26.07
C LEU A 120 -17.34 -9.02 26.14
N ARG A 121 -16.49 -10.00 26.52
CA ARG A 121 -16.78 -11.44 26.44
C ARG A 121 -17.32 -11.86 25.06
N GLY A 122 -16.80 -11.27 24.00
CA GLY A 122 -17.15 -11.64 22.63
C GLY A 122 -16.31 -12.82 22.13
N GLY A 123 -16.47 -13.15 20.86
CA GLY A 123 -15.77 -14.23 20.17
C GLY A 123 -15.12 -13.76 18.87
N MET A 124 -15.14 -14.64 17.87
CA MET A 124 -14.49 -14.45 16.57
C MET A 124 -15.08 -13.28 15.77
N GLU A 125 -16.34 -12.89 16.04
CA GLU A 125 -16.99 -11.76 15.40
C GLU A 125 -16.30 -10.43 15.70
N ILE A 126 -15.74 -10.25 16.90
CA ILE A 126 -14.95 -9.07 17.25
C ILE A 126 -13.66 -9.04 16.42
N LEU A 127 -13.00 -10.18 16.24
CA LEU A 127 -11.80 -10.27 15.41
C LEU A 127 -12.11 -9.89 13.95
N PHE A 128 -13.27 -10.32 13.44
CA PHE A 128 -13.73 -9.96 12.10
C PHE A 128 -14.00 -8.45 11.97
N MET A 129 -14.63 -7.81 12.97
CA MET A 129 -14.83 -6.36 12.98
C MET A 129 -13.52 -5.58 12.98
N TRP A 130 -12.54 -6.01 13.77
CA TRP A 130 -11.19 -5.45 13.74
C TRP A 130 -10.51 -5.63 12.38
N GLY A 131 -10.71 -6.77 11.73
CA GLY A 131 -10.27 -7.00 10.35
C GLY A 131 -10.89 -6.00 9.37
N LEU A 132 -12.21 -5.81 9.41
CA LEU A 132 -12.90 -4.82 8.58
C LEU A 132 -12.37 -3.40 8.81
N ALA A 133 -12.16 -3.03 10.07
CA ALA A 133 -11.56 -1.74 10.43
C ALA A 133 -10.14 -1.62 9.87
N ALA A 134 -9.31 -2.65 10.01
CA ALA A 134 -7.96 -2.68 9.45
C ALA A 134 -7.99 -2.51 7.91
N GLY A 135 -8.86 -3.25 7.23
CA GLY A 135 -9.03 -3.16 5.77
C GLY A 135 -9.48 -1.79 5.28
N GLY A 136 -10.45 -1.18 5.97
CA GLY A 136 -11.01 0.12 5.56
C GLY A 136 -10.17 1.34 5.96
N LEU A 137 -9.43 1.28 7.08
CA LEU A 137 -8.69 2.44 7.58
C LEU A 137 -7.21 2.43 7.19
N ALA A 138 -6.62 1.28 6.86
CA ALA A 138 -5.17 1.15 6.71
C ALA A 138 -4.55 2.13 5.72
N ASN A 139 -5.15 2.35 4.56
CA ASN A 139 -4.61 3.28 3.56
C ASN A 139 -4.56 4.72 4.08
N TYR A 140 -5.60 5.15 4.81
CA TYR A 140 -5.65 6.49 5.39
C TYR A 140 -4.67 6.63 6.57
N LEU A 141 -4.58 5.61 7.43
CA LEU A 141 -3.59 5.59 8.51
C LEU A 141 -2.17 5.63 7.95
N TYR A 142 -1.90 4.90 6.87
CA TYR A 142 -0.60 4.90 6.21
C TYR A 142 -0.31 6.24 5.54
N TYR A 143 -1.28 6.86 4.87
CA TYR A 143 -1.15 8.22 4.34
C TYR A 143 -0.71 9.21 5.42
N GLY A 144 -1.41 9.24 6.56
CA GLY A 144 -1.06 10.13 7.66
C GLY A 144 0.28 9.80 8.31
N HIS A 145 0.69 8.53 8.32
CA HIS A 145 2.01 8.13 8.80
C HIS A 145 3.13 8.63 7.89
N VAL A 146 3.00 8.40 6.58
CA VAL A 146 3.97 8.88 5.58
C VAL A 146 4.07 10.39 5.61
N LYS A 147 2.92 11.10 5.59
CA LYS A 147 2.89 12.56 5.59
C LYS A 147 3.67 13.14 6.78
N ARG A 148 3.36 12.68 8.00
CA ARG A 148 4.08 13.11 9.21
C ARG A 148 5.57 12.76 9.17
N GLY A 149 5.91 11.58 8.64
CA GLY A 149 7.30 11.16 8.50
C GLY A 149 8.10 12.05 7.54
N LEU A 150 7.50 12.42 6.41
CA LEU A 150 8.11 13.33 5.44
C LEU A 150 8.17 14.77 5.97
N ASP A 151 7.10 15.27 6.58
CA ASP A 151 7.06 16.61 7.18
C ASP A 151 8.16 16.77 8.24
N GLU A 152 8.35 15.76 9.09
CA GLU A 152 9.42 15.73 10.10
C GLU A 152 10.81 15.73 9.44
N LEU A 153 11.04 14.88 8.44
CA LEU A 153 12.32 14.83 7.72
C LEU A 153 12.64 16.15 7.01
N HIS A 154 11.63 16.78 6.40
CA HIS A 154 11.78 18.08 5.73
C HIS A 154 11.98 19.25 6.69
N SER A 155 11.54 19.11 7.95
CA SER A 155 11.80 20.12 8.99
C SER A 155 13.27 20.13 9.46
N GLN A 156 13.99 19.04 9.21
CA GLN A 156 15.39 18.89 9.60
C GLN A 156 16.34 19.39 8.49
N PRO A 157 17.57 19.84 8.81
CA PRO A 157 18.54 20.28 7.81
C PRO A 157 18.85 19.16 6.81
N ARG A 158 18.58 19.41 5.52
CA ARG A 158 18.81 18.42 4.46
C ARG A 158 20.31 18.12 4.34
N VAL A 159 20.69 16.86 4.59
CA VAL A 159 22.04 16.39 4.31
C VAL A 159 22.20 16.24 2.80
N PRO A 160 23.19 16.90 2.15
CA PRO A 160 23.34 16.85 0.70
C PRO A 160 23.74 15.45 0.21
N GLY A 161 23.13 14.99 -0.89
CA GLY A 161 23.62 13.84 -1.67
C GLY A 161 22.88 12.51 -1.48
N ASP A 162 23.55 11.42 -1.84
CA ASP A 162 23.09 10.02 -1.81
C ASP A 162 22.53 9.59 -0.44
N THR A 163 23.05 10.16 0.65
CA THR A 163 22.61 9.89 2.02
C THR A 163 21.15 10.24 2.28
N TRP A 164 20.59 11.22 1.57
CA TRP A 164 19.18 11.60 1.74
C TRP A 164 18.25 10.47 1.27
N ASP A 165 18.48 9.95 0.07
CA ASP A 165 17.70 8.86 -0.51
C ASP A 165 17.74 7.61 0.37
N HIS A 166 18.91 7.29 0.92
CA HIS A 166 19.08 6.19 1.87
C HIS A 166 18.26 6.42 3.14
N THR A 167 18.34 7.62 3.73
CA THR A 167 17.57 8.00 4.92
C THR A 167 16.07 7.83 4.70
N LEU A 168 15.54 8.25 3.54
CA LEU A 168 14.12 8.11 3.22
C LEU A 168 13.69 6.64 3.15
N SER A 169 14.52 5.79 2.53
CA SER A 169 14.24 4.36 2.43
C SER A 169 14.36 3.63 3.79
N ASP A 170 15.24 4.11 4.66
CA ASP A 170 15.49 3.54 6.00
C ASP A 170 14.38 3.90 6.99
N VAL A 171 13.88 5.13 6.95
CA VAL A 171 12.77 5.58 7.81
C VAL A 171 11.44 5.01 7.31
N GLY A 172 11.16 5.15 6.02
CA GLY A 172 9.97 4.60 5.37
C GLY A 172 10.20 3.14 4.99
N GLY A 173 10.14 2.84 3.70
CA GLY A 173 10.40 1.51 3.16
C GLY A 173 9.51 0.42 3.73
N VAL A 174 10.02 -0.81 3.70
CA VAL A 174 9.33 -2.01 4.17
C VAL A 174 10.27 -2.93 4.93
N GLN A 175 9.73 -3.87 5.70
CA GLN A 175 10.50 -4.85 6.46
C GLN A 175 10.37 -6.26 5.85
N PRO A 176 11.30 -6.71 5.00
CA PRO A 176 11.15 -7.97 4.25
C PRO A 176 11.03 -9.22 5.15
N TYR A 177 11.65 -9.22 6.33
CA TYR A 177 11.63 -10.36 7.25
C TYR A 177 10.21 -10.70 7.76
N VAL A 178 9.26 -9.76 7.71
CA VAL A 178 7.90 -9.95 8.21
C VAL A 178 7.16 -11.04 7.41
N TRP A 179 7.53 -11.28 6.15
CA TRP A 179 7.01 -12.41 5.37
C TRP A 179 7.36 -13.76 6.00
N TRP A 180 8.60 -13.93 6.41
CA TRP A 180 9.06 -15.15 7.08
C TRP A 180 8.44 -15.31 8.46
N LEU A 181 8.28 -14.21 9.20
CA LEU A 181 7.57 -14.21 10.48
C LEU A 181 6.12 -14.68 10.31
N GLY A 182 5.39 -14.12 9.33
CA GLY A 182 4.03 -14.52 9.03
C GLY A 182 3.91 -15.99 8.62
N ALA A 183 4.81 -16.46 7.75
CA ALA A 183 4.86 -17.86 7.35
C ALA A 183 5.11 -18.79 8.54
N GLY A 184 6.03 -18.43 9.45
CA GLY A 184 6.32 -19.19 10.65
C GLY A 184 5.11 -19.30 11.59
N ILE A 185 4.36 -18.20 11.78
CA ILE A 185 3.13 -18.19 12.59
C ILE A 185 2.08 -19.14 12.00
N VAL A 186 1.87 -19.11 10.68
CA VAL A 186 0.90 -19.98 10.01
C VAL A 186 1.29 -21.46 10.14
N VAL A 187 2.56 -21.80 9.88
CA VAL A 187 3.05 -23.19 10.03
C VAL A 187 2.88 -23.68 11.47
N MET A 188 3.22 -22.84 12.46
CA MET A 188 3.05 -23.17 13.86
C MET A 188 1.57 -23.37 14.23
N ALA A 189 0.67 -22.51 13.76
CA ALA A 189 -0.76 -22.64 14.00
C ALA A 189 -1.32 -23.95 13.42
N VAL A 190 -0.95 -24.30 12.18
CA VAL A 190 -1.35 -25.55 11.54
C VAL A 190 -0.83 -26.77 12.31
N ALA A 191 0.45 -26.75 12.74
CA ALA A 191 1.03 -27.83 13.52
C ALA A 191 0.27 -28.05 14.84
N LEU A 192 -0.08 -26.98 15.55
CA LEU A 192 -0.87 -27.06 16.78
C LEU A 192 -2.27 -27.62 16.54
N SER A 193 -2.92 -27.26 15.42
CA SER A 193 -4.23 -27.81 15.05
C SER A 193 -4.18 -29.32 14.75
N ILE A 194 -3.09 -29.83 14.16
CA ILE A 194 -2.90 -31.26 13.92
C ILE A 194 -2.61 -32.00 15.23
N MET A 195 -1.82 -31.40 16.13
CA MET A 195 -1.45 -32.00 17.41
C MET A 195 -2.61 -32.06 18.41
N ASN A 196 -3.59 -31.18 18.30
CA ASN A 196 -4.73 -31.10 19.22
C ASN A 196 -6.06 -31.11 18.43
N PRO A 197 -6.47 -32.28 17.89
CA PRO A 197 -7.68 -32.36 17.08
C PRO A 197 -8.92 -32.03 17.93
N PRO A 198 -9.96 -31.44 17.33
CA PRO A 198 -11.21 -31.17 18.03
C PRO A 198 -11.83 -32.49 18.52
N PRO A 199 -12.51 -32.48 19.68
CA PRO A 199 -13.16 -33.68 20.20
C PRO A 199 -14.19 -34.20 19.20
N GLU A 200 -14.16 -35.50 18.91
CA GLU A 200 -15.14 -36.14 18.04
C GLU A 200 -16.54 -35.97 18.64
N HIS A 201 -17.47 -35.40 17.87
CA HIS A 201 -18.87 -35.39 18.26
C HIS A 201 -19.44 -36.81 18.10
N PRO A 202 -20.15 -37.35 19.11
CA PRO A 202 -20.76 -38.67 19.00
C PRO A 202 -21.76 -38.70 17.84
N PRO A 203 -21.91 -39.84 17.16
CA PRO A 203 -22.77 -39.95 15.99
C PRO A 203 -24.23 -39.59 16.32
N PRO A 204 -24.97 -38.95 15.40
CA PRO A 204 -26.29 -38.37 15.65
C PRO A 204 -27.39 -39.38 16.04
N ASN A 205 -27.12 -40.69 15.94
CA ASN A 205 -28.08 -41.78 16.17
C ASN A 205 -27.72 -42.67 17.37
N GLN A 206 -26.99 -42.19 18.37
CA GLN A 206 -26.95 -42.86 19.65
C GLN A 206 -28.20 -42.45 20.45
N PRO A 207 -29.20 -43.33 20.65
CA PRO A 207 -30.25 -43.04 21.61
C PRO A 207 -29.59 -42.85 22.97
N ALA A 208 -29.97 -41.77 23.67
CA ALA A 208 -29.55 -41.55 25.05
C ALA A 208 -29.80 -42.84 25.82
N LEU A 209 -28.73 -43.48 26.27
CA LEU A 209 -28.82 -44.56 27.25
C LEU A 209 -29.56 -43.95 28.43
N LEU A 210 -30.80 -44.38 28.64
CA LEU A 210 -31.50 -44.19 29.89
C LEU A 210 -30.57 -44.80 30.95
N GLU A 211 -29.88 -43.95 31.70
CA GLU A 211 -29.23 -44.37 32.93
C GLU A 211 -30.36 -44.80 33.87
N ASP A 212 -30.61 -46.10 33.91
CA ASP A 212 -31.42 -46.75 34.93
C ASP A 212 -30.70 -46.63 36.28
N VAL A 213 -31.01 -45.59 37.08
CA VAL A 213 -31.06 -45.63 38.57
C VAL A 213 -32.06 -44.59 39.08
#